data_AF-A0A7X9Q5Y8-F1
#
_entry.id   AF-A0A7X9Q5Y8-F1
#
_cell.length_a   1.000
_cell.length_b   1.000
_cell.length_c   1.000
_cell.angle_alpha   90.00
_cell.angle_beta   90.00
_cell.angle_gamma   90.00
#
_symmetry.space_group_name_H-M   'P 1'
#
loop_
_entity.id
_entity.type
_entity.pdbx_description
1 polymer ?
#
loop_
_entity_poly.entity_id
_entity_poly.type
_entity_poly.pdbx_seq_one_letter_code
_entity_poly.pdbx_strand_id
1 'polypeptide(L)'
;MDFFGFFNIGFFTSVAAFIYTPGIAFIILIMVGLTIARPFQLTEWLIGLIGLITPYYFFASWLYLTYRWGTMKNIFFSPHLPKMDEPLWTFVGIIAIFFTVVLGIFFIQQNMMRQIVKARKSWQLLYLYFAVAVLVPFINTVTGFDFWILAAAPSSVFIAGAFYYPDKKLFPQIIHWCMVGICIAAFVALLNEKGIVFLP
;
A
#
# COMPACT_ATOMS: atom_id res chain seq x y z
N MET A 1 12.25 -22.11 -5.15
CA MET A 1 12.02 -20.79 -5.77
C MET A 1 13.31 -20.49 -6.44
N ASP A 2 13.32 -20.64 -7.76
CA ASP A 2 14.55 -20.71 -8.52
C ASP A 2 15.11 -19.31 -8.72
N PHE A 3 16.38 -19.20 -9.10
CA PHE A 3 17.04 -17.90 -9.36
C PHE A 3 16.21 -16.98 -10.26
N PHE A 4 15.50 -17.55 -11.23
CA PHE A 4 14.58 -16.84 -12.12
C PHE A 4 13.44 -16.10 -11.37
N GLY A 5 12.92 -16.67 -10.28
CA GLY A 5 11.86 -16.07 -9.49
C GLY A 5 12.29 -14.76 -8.81
N PHE A 6 13.52 -14.71 -8.29
CA PHE A 6 14.05 -13.51 -7.67
C PHE A 6 14.30 -12.39 -8.67
N PHE A 7 14.82 -12.74 -9.85
CA PHE A 7 14.97 -11.80 -10.96
C PHE A 7 13.63 -11.19 -11.36
N ASN A 8 12.59 -12.02 -11.55
CA ASN A 8 11.27 -11.56 -11.95
C ASN A 8 10.65 -10.60 -10.94
N ILE A 9 10.75 -10.89 -9.64
CA ILE A 9 10.22 -10.01 -8.59
C ILE A 9 10.89 -8.62 -8.66
N GLY A 10 12.22 -8.59 -8.81
CA GLY A 10 12.97 -7.34 -8.99
C GLY A 10 12.56 -6.60 -10.26
N PHE A 11 12.48 -7.30 -11.39
CA PHE A 11 12.12 -6.75 -12.69
C PHE A 11 10.71 -6.16 -12.72
N PHE A 12 9.69 -6.89 -12.25
CA PHE A 12 8.32 -6.39 -12.24
C PHE A 12 8.18 -5.17 -11.31
N THR A 13 8.94 -5.14 -10.21
CA THR A 13 8.88 -4.02 -9.26
C THR A 13 9.54 -2.78 -9.83
N SER A 14 10.65 -2.89 -10.57
CA SER A 14 11.25 -1.75 -11.25
C SER A 14 10.43 -1.27 -12.45
N VAL A 15 9.81 -2.17 -13.21
CA VAL A 15 8.82 -1.78 -14.24
C VAL A 15 7.65 -1.03 -13.61
N ALA A 16 7.11 -1.52 -12.49
CA ALA A 16 6.04 -0.84 -11.77
C ALA A 16 6.47 0.54 -11.25
N ALA A 17 7.67 0.65 -10.67
CA ALA A 17 8.24 1.93 -10.22
C ALA A 17 8.48 2.91 -11.38
N PHE A 18 8.74 2.39 -12.58
CA PHE A 18 8.92 3.18 -13.79
C PHE A 18 7.60 3.74 -14.34
N ILE A 19 6.55 2.93 -14.34
CA ILE A 19 5.20 3.33 -14.78
C ILE A 19 4.52 4.23 -13.75
N TYR A 20 4.73 3.93 -12.46
CA TYR A 20 4.10 4.59 -11.33
C TYR A 20 5.18 5.01 -10.34
N THR A 21 5.52 6.31 -10.34
CA THR A 21 6.58 6.92 -9.49
C THR A 21 6.52 6.50 -8.01
N PRO A 22 5.35 6.38 -7.37
CA PRO A 22 5.25 5.91 -5.98
C PRO A 22 5.77 4.48 -5.78
N GLY A 23 5.82 3.69 -6.85
CA GLY A 23 6.34 2.32 -6.85
C GLY A 23 7.82 2.23 -6.47
N ILE A 24 8.58 3.33 -6.50
CA ILE A 24 9.97 3.39 -6.02
C ILE A 24 10.05 2.98 -4.53
N ALA A 25 9.05 3.30 -3.71
CA ALA A 25 9.05 2.89 -2.30
C ALA A 25 9.01 1.35 -2.13
N PHE A 26 8.42 0.61 -3.07
CA PHE A 26 8.36 -0.85 -3.02
C PHE A 26 9.70 -1.54 -3.34
N ILE A 27 10.70 -0.79 -3.83
CA ILE A 27 12.08 -1.28 -3.91
C ILE A 27 12.60 -1.60 -2.51
N ILE A 28 12.32 -0.73 -1.53
CA ILE A 28 12.69 -0.94 -0.12
C ILE A 28 11.99 -2.20 0.41
N LEU A 29 10.72 -2.39 0.02
CA LEU A 29 9.94 -3.58 0.40
C LEU A 29 10.61 -4.87 -0.07
N ILE A 30 11.12 -4.93 -1.30
CA ILE A 30 11.86 -6.10 -1.78
C ILE A 30 13.10 -6.36 -0.92
N MET A 31 13.90 -5.31 -0.69
CA MET A 31 15.19 -5.44 0.00
C MET A 31 15.01 -5.91 1.45
N VAL A 32 14.09 -5.27 2.18
CA VAL A 32 13.79 -5.65 3.57
C VAL A 32 12.99 -6.95 3.62
N GLY A 33 12.05 -7.16 2.69
CA GLY A 33 11.20 -8.34 2.61
C GLY A 33 11.99 -9.63 2.37
N LEU A 34 13.02 -9.59 1.52
CA LEU A 34 13.95 -10.72 1.32
C LEU A 34 14.64 -11.12 2.63
N THR A 35 15.08 -10.14 3.42
CA THR A 35 15.73 -10.37 4.73
C THR A 35 14.77 -10.99 5.75
N ILE A 36 13.50 -10.60 5.74
CA ILE A 36 12.49 -11.12 6.68
C ILE A 36 12.07 -12.53 6.29
N ALA A 37 11.87 -12.77 4.99
CA ALA A 37 11.38 -14.03 4.47
C ALA A 37 12.40 -15.15 4.64
N ARG A 38 13.70 -14.85 4.50
CA ARG A 38 14.78 -15.84 4.47
C ARG A 38 16.09 -15.29 5.04
N PRO A 39 16.98 -16.17 5.54
CA PRO A 39 18.34 -15.75 5.87
C PRO A 39 19.02 -15.11 4.65
N PHE A 40 19.83 -14.09 4.90
CA PHE A 40 20.50 -13.32 3.85
C PHE A 40 21.40 -14.22 2.99
N GLN A 41 21.12 -14.27 1.69
CA GLN A 41 21.95 -14.93 0.69
C GLN A 41 22.37 -13.92 -0.37
N LEU A 42 23.68 -13.70 -0.49
CA LEU A 42 24.28 -12.74 -1.44
C LEU A 42 23.83 -12.98 -2.88
N THR A 43 23.75 -14.25 -3.30
CA THR A 43 23.34 -14.62 -4.66
C THR A 43 21.89 -14.22 -4.96
N GLU A 44 20.95 -14.46 -4.03
CA GLU A 44 19.54 -14.08 -4.21
C GLU A 44 19.40 -12.55 -4.28
N TRP A 45 20.15 -11.83 -3.44
CA TRP A 45 20.19 -10.37 -3.43
C TRP A 45 20.72 -9.77 -4.73
N LEU A 46 21.85 -10.28 -5.22
CA LEU A 46 22.45 -9.82 -6.47
C LEU A 46 21.50 -10.03 -7.64
N ILE A 47 20.83 -11.18 -7.72
CA ILE A 47 19.89 -11.48 -8.81
C ILE A 47 18.65 -10.59 -8.75
N GLY A 48 18.12 -10.34 -7.55
CA GLY A 48 17.03 -9.38 -7.36
C GLY A 48 17.42 -7.96 -7.77
N LEU A 49 18.62 -7.51 -7.40
CA LEU A 49 19.17 -6.21 -7.79
C LEU A 49 19.41 -6.10 -9.30
N ILE A 50 19.92 -7.15 -9.95
CA ILE A 50 20.07 -7.19 -11.41
C ILE A 50 18.71 -7.03 -12.07
N GLY A 51 17.69 -7.77 -11.61
CA GLY A 51 16.31 -7.62 -12.08
C GLY A 51 15.79 -6.19 -11.90
N LEU A 52 16.09 -5.58 -10.76
CA LEU A 52 15.69 -4.21 -10.46
C LEU A 52 16.34 -3.19 -11.40
N ILE A 53 17.63 -3.31 -11.68
CA ILE A 53 18.38 -2.37 -12.54
C ILE A 53 17.99 -2.53 -14.01
N THR A 54 17.56 -3.72 -14.44
CA THR A 54 17.34 -4.06 -15.85
C THR A 54 16.42 -3.08 -16.60
N PRO A 55 15.21 -2.72 -16.13
CA PRO A 55 14.35 -1.77 -16.85
C PRO A 55 14.95 -0.37 -16.93
N TYR A 56 15.61 0.10 -15.87
CA TYR A 56 16.28 1.40 -15.86
C TYR A 56 17.47 1.43 -16.83
N TYR A 57 18.22 0.34 -16.93
CA TYR A 57 19.32 0.19 -17.89
C TYR A 57 18.82 0.32 -19.33
N PHE A 58 17.79 -0.45 -19.71
CA PHE A 58 17.23 -0.38 -21.06
C PHE A 58 16.66 1.01 -21.38
N PHE A 59 16.00 1.65 -20.42
CA PHE A 59 15.49 3.01 -20.60
C PHE A 59 16.62 4.04 -20.78
N ALA A 60 17.69 3.93 -19.99
CA ALA A 60 18.87 4.78 -20.12
C ALA A 60 19.56 4.60 -21.48
N SER A 61 19.71 3.36 -21.95
CA SER A 61 20.25 3.07 -23.29
C SER A 61 19.38 3.66 -24.41
N TRP A 62 18.06 3.59 -24.28
CA TRP A 62 17.15 4.23 -25.23
C TRP A 62 17.31 5.75 -25.25
N LEU A 63 17.43 6.38 -24.08
CA LEU A 63 17.62 7.82 -23.96
C LEU A 63 18.99 8.27 -24.52
N TYR A 64 20.03 7.45 -24.34
CA TYR A 64 21.37 7.62 -24.93
C TYR A 64 21.27 7.71 -26.45
N LEU A 65 20.61 6.74 -27.08
CA LEU A 65 20.46 6.66 -28.53
C LEU A 65 19.62 7.81 -29.12
N THR A 66 18.70 8.38 -28.33
CA THR A 66 17.79 9.44 -28.77
C THR A 66 18.31 10.85 -28.47
N TYR A 67 19.50 10.99 -27.87
CA TYR A 67 20.09 12.29 -27.45
C TYR A 67 19.20 13.13 -26.51
N ARG A 68 18.27 12.51 -25.75
CA ARG A 68 17.27 13.20 -24.89
C ARG A 68 17.63 13.28 -23.40
N TRP A 69 18.92 13.32 -23.07
CA TRP A 69 19.47 13.28 -21.70
C TRP A 69 18.89 14.32 -20.72
N GLY A 70 18.54 15.52 -21.21
CA GLY A 70 18.03 16.61 -20.37
C GLY A 70 16.65 16.33 -19.72
N THR A 71 15.91 15.34 -20.21
CA THR A 71 14.53 15.06 -19.77
C THR A 71 14.46 14.44 -18.37
N MET A 72 15.55 13.87 -17.85
CA MET A 72 15.55 13.15 -16.55
C MET A 72 15.48 14.07 -15.31
N LYS A 73 15.82 15.35 -15.42
CA LYS A 73 16.02 16.22 -14.24
C LYS A 73 14.73 16.59 -13.49
N ASN A 74 13.57 16.53 -14.15
CA ASN A 74 12.32 17.08 -13.62
C ASN A 74 11.31 16.02 -13.13
N ILE A 75 11.64 14.72 -13.20
CA ILE A 75 10.69 13.64 -12.86
C ILE A 75 10.67 13.29 -11.37
N PHE A 76 11.74 13.58 -10.62
CA PHE A 76 11.96 12.90 -9.34
C PHE A 76 11.67 13.71 -8.07
N PHE A 77 11.73 15.05 -8.07
CA PHE A 77 11.63 15.81 -6.81
C PHE A 77 11.07 17.23 -6.99
N SER A 78 9.93 17.50 -6.35
CA SER A 78 9.28 18.82 -6.24
C SER A 78 8.41 18.83 -4.98
N PRO A 79 8.98 18.97 -3.77
CA PRO A 79 8.21 18.86 -2.54
C PRO A 79 7.16 19.97 -2.47
N HIS A 80 5.87 19.58 -2.49
CA HIS A 80 4.74 20.46 -2.25
C HIS A 80 4.02 20.01 -0.98
N LEU A 81 3.65 20.96 -0.11
CA LEU A 81 2.81 20.65 1.05
C LEU A 81 1.38 20.35 0.57
N PRO A 82 0.77 19.22 0.99
CA PRO A 82 -0.61 18.92 0.64
C PRO A 82 -1.57 19.94 1.26
N LYS A 83 -2.35 20.62 0.42
CA LYS A 83 -3.53 21.38 0.83
C LYS A 83 -4.69 20.40 0.92
N MET A 84 -5.30 20.30 2.10
CA MET A 84 -6.46 19.45 2.35
C MET A 84 -7.72 20.31 2.43
N ASP A 85 -8.35 20.53 1.28
CA ASP A 85 -9.67 21.17 1.19
C ASP A 85 -10.76 20.09 1.08
N GLU A 86 -10.78 19.16 2.03
CA GLU A 86 -11.70 18.01 2.03
C GLU A 86 -12.86 18.19 3.01
N PRO A 87 -14.07 17.68 2.68
CA PRO A 87 -15.23 17.78 3.56
C PRO A 87 -15.01 16.97 4.85
N LEU A 88 -15.64 17.42 5.93
CA LEU A 88 -15.60 16.79 7.27
C LEU A 88 -15.90 15.28 7.26
N TRP A 89 -16.74 14.83 6.33
CA TRP A 89 -17.14 13.43 6.19
C TRP A 89 -16.02 12.51 5.72
N THR A 90 -15.07 13.02 4.93
CA THR A 90 -13.87 12.28 4.53
C THR A 90 -13.03 11.92 5.76
N PHE A 91 -12.90 12.85 6.72
CA PHE A 91 -12.19 12.60 7.98
C PHE A 91 -12.87 11.54 8.84
N VAL A 92 -14.21 11.55 8.94
CA VAL A 92 -14.97 10.53 9.68
C VAL A 92 -14.75 9.14 9.09
N GLY A 93 -14.76 9.01 7.76
CA GLY A 93 -14.47 7.76 7.07
C GLY A 93 -13.06 7.25 7.33
N ILE A 94 -12.05 8.12 7.25
CA ILE A 94 -10.64 7.77 7.51
C ILE A 94 -10.46 7.27 8.96
N ILE A 95 -11.07 7.95 9.94
CA ILE A 95 -11.00 7.56 11.36
C ILE A 95 -11.64 6.17 11.56
N ALA A 96 -12.77 5.89 10.91
CA ALA A 96 -13.46 4.61 11.02
C ALA A 96 -12.63 3.46 10.40
N ILE A 97 -12.04 3.68 9.23
CA ILE A 97 -11.13 2.74 8.58
C ILE A 97 -9.91 2.49 9.47
N PHE A 98 -9.29 3.56 9.97
CA PHE A 98 -8.13 3.47 10.85
C PHE A 98 -8.43 2.67 12.11
N PHE A 99 -9.56 2.93 12.77
CA PHE A 99 -10.00 2.19 13.94
C PHE A 99 -10.19 0.70 13.65
N THR A 100 -10.82 0.37 12.52
CA THR A 100 -11.07 -1.03 12.13
C THR A 100 -9.77 -1.76 11.77
N VAL A 101 -8.82 -1.07 11.13
CA VAL A 101 -7.48 -1.60 10.84
C VAL A 101 -6.74 -1.91 12.14
N VAL A 102 -6.73 -0.98 13.10
CA VAL A 102 -6.07 -1.19 14.41
C VAL A 102 -6.67 -2.38 15.15
N LEU A 103 -8.01 -2.50 15.17
CA LEU A 103 -8.68 -3.67 15.74
C LEU A 103 -8.26 -4.96 15.03
N GLY A 104 -8.24 -4.96 13.70
CA GLY A 104 -7.80 -6.10 12.89
C GLY A 104 -6.39 -6.56 13.23
N ILE A 105 -5.44 -5.61 13.28
CA ILE A 105 -4.05 -5.86 13.67
C ILE A 105 -3.99 -6.48 15.07
N PHE A 106 -4.75 -5.95 16.03
CA PHE A 106 -4.79 -6.47 17.39
C PHE A 106 -5.25 -7.94 17.44
N PHE A 107 -6.34 -8.30 16.76
CA PHE A 107 -6.83 -9.68 16.70
C PHE A 107 -5.87 -10.63 15.97
N ILE A 108 -5.28 -10.19 14.84
CA ILE A 108 -4.27 -10.96 14.12
C ILE A 108 -3.06 -11.23 15.02
N GLN A 109 -2.62 -10.23 15.78
CA GLN A 109 -1.48 -10.35 16.68
C GLN A 109 -1.75 -11.33 17.83
N GLN A 110 -2.97 -11.35 18.39
CA GLN A 110 -3.34 -12.32 19.41
C GLN A 110 -3.29 -13.76 18.89
N ASN A 111 -3.72 -13.98 17.64
CA ASN A 111 -3.75 -15.31 17.05
C ASN A 111 -2.44 -15.71 16.35
N MET A 112 -1.42 -14.83 16.29
CA MET A 112 -0.17 -15.08 15.55
C MET A 112 0.53 -16.38 15.99
N MET A 113 0.56 -16.67 17.28
CA MET A 113 1.27 -17.85 17.81
C MET A 113 0.62 -19.17 17.41
N ARG A 114 -0.69 -19.16 17.08
CA ARG A 114 -1.44 -20.35 16.66
C ARG A 114 -1.27 -20.68 15.18
N GLN A 115 -0.73 -19.76 14.38
CA GLN A 115 -0.55 -19.94 12.94
C GLN A 115 0.73 -20.72 12.62
N ILE A 116 0.75 -21.45 11.51
CA ILE A 116 1.96 -22.12 10.98
C ILE A 116 3.07 -21.11 10.62
N VAL A 117 4.35 -21.52 10.67
CA VAL A 117 5.52 -20.66 10.42
C VAL A 117 5.42 -19.88 9.10
N LYS A 118 4.99 -20.56 8.02
CA LYS A 118 4.80 -19.95 6.69
C LYS A 118 3.80 -18.80 6.73
N ALA A 119 2.68 -18.96 7.44
CA ALA A 119 1.65 -17.94 7.59
C ALA A 119 2.18 -16.75 8.40
N ARG A 120 2.90 -16.99 9.51
CA ARG A 120 3.53 -15.93 10.32
C ARG A 120 4.49 -15.07 9.52
N LYS A 121 5.34 -15.69 8.68
CA LYS A 121 6.24 -14.97 7.77
C LYS A 121 5.48 -14.12 6.75
N SER A 122 4.37 -14.63 6.21
CA SER A 122 3.50 -13.85 5.31
C SER A 122 2.89 -12.63 6.00
N TRP A 123 2.46 -12.74 7.26
CA TRP A 123 1.95 -11.60 8.02
C TRP A 123 3.04 -10.54 8.28
N GLN A 124 4.26 -10.95 8.59
CA GLN A 124 5.40 -10.03 8.73
C GLN A 124 5.66 -9.23 7.45
N LEU A 125 5.56 -9.87 6.28
CA LEU A 125 5.66 -9.18 4.99
C LEU A 125 4.49 -8.22 4.74
N LEU A 126 3.29 -8.57 5.18
CA LEU A 126 2.10 -7.73 5.03
C LEU A 126 2.14 -6.49 5.93
N TYR A 127 2.69 -6.61 7.15
CA TYR A 127 3.00 -5.47 8.01
C TYR A 127 4.06 -4.55 7.40
N LEU A 128 5.12 -5.13 6.80
CA LEU A 128 6.12 -4.35 6.08
C LEU A 128 5.50 -3.60 4.88
N TYR A 129 4.62 -4.28 4.13
CA TYR A 129 3.89 -3.67 3.00
C TYR A 129 3.04 -2.49 3.43
N PHE A 130 2.29 -2.62 4.53
CA PHE A 130 1.52 -1.51 5.10
C PHE A 130 2.40 -0.34 5.52
N ALA A 131 3.50 -0.62 6.23
CA ALA A 131 4.43 0.42 6.66
C ALA A 131 5.01 1.20 5.48
N VAL A 132 5.46 0.50 4.44
CA VAL A 132 5.98 1.14 3.21
C VAL A 132 4.88 1.92 2.50
N ALA A 133 3.68 1.35 2.34
CA ALA A 133 2.57 1.98 1.64
C ALA A 133 2.09 3.27 2.33
N VAL A 134 2.11 3.33 3.67
CA VAL A 134 1.79 4.55 4.43
C VAL A 134 2.89 5.62 4.27
N LEU A 135 4.15 5.24 4.05
CA LEU A 135 5.24 6.18 3.80
C LEU A 135 5.21 6.78 2.38
N VAL A 136 4.56 6.11 1.43
CA VAL A 136 4.53 6.51 0.01
C VAL A 136 4.00 7.93 -0.23
N PRO A 137 2.85 8.36 0.32
CA PRO A 137 2.35 9.71 0.12
C PRO A 137 3.29 10.79 0.64
N PHE A 138 4.14 10.48 1.63
CA PHE A 138 5.10 11.45 2.19
C PHE A 138 6.34 11.65 1.32
N ILE A 139 6.66 10.69 0.45
CA ILE A 139 7.82 10.76 -0.45
C ILE A 139 7.45 11.47 -1.77
N ASN A 140 6.16 11.43 -2.15
CA ASN A 140 5.69 11.96 -3.42
C ASN A 140 5.19 13.39 -3.31
N THR A 141 5.26 14.08 -4.44
CA THR A 141 5.04 15.51 -4.60
C THR A 141 3.60 15.86 -4.94
N VAL A 142 2.82 14.87 -5.40
CA VAL A 142 1.41 15.03 -5.77
C VAL A 142 0.56 14.83 -4.52
N THR A 143 -0.27 15.83 -4.24
CA THR A 143 -0.97 16.03 -2.97
C THR A 143 -2.36 15.38 -2.95
N GLY A 144 -2.60 14.38 -3.81
CA GLY A 144 -3.89 13.70 -3.96
C GLY A 144 -4.03 12.43 -3.12
N PHE A 145 -5.28 11.98 -2.90
CA PHE A 145 -5.59 10.69 -2.28
C PHE A 145 -5.19 9.48 -3.14
N ASP A 146 -4.76 9.71 -4.39
CA ASP A 146 -4.46 8.67 -5.37
C ASP A 146 -3.39 7.68 -4.87
N PHE A 147 -2.45 8.13 -4.04
CA PHE A 147 -1.38 7.26 -3.52
C PHE A 147 -1.79 6.45 -2.29
N TRP A 148 -2.85 6.88 -1.59
CA TRP A 148 -3.39 6.13 -0.44
C TRP A 148 -4.04 4.81 -0.86
N ILE A 149 -4.35 4.64 -2.15
CA ILE A 149 -4.86 3.37 -2.69
C ILE A 149 -3.88 2.21 -2.47
N LEU A 150 -2.58 2.49 -2.44
CA LEU A 150 -1.55 1.50 -2.15
C LEU A 150 -1.64 0.98 -0.71
N ALA A 151 -2.04 1.83 0.23
CA ALA A 151 -2.28 1.46 1.62
C ALA A 151 -3.66 0.78 1.82
N ALA A 152 -4.58 0.95 0.87
CA ALA A 152 -5.91 0.33 0.89
C ALA A 152 -5.84 -1.21 0.73
N ALA A 153 -4.91 -1.71 -0.08
CA ALA A 153 -4.71 -3.15 -0.27
C ALA A 153 -4.34 -3.88 1.04
N PRO A 154 -3.29 -3.50 1.79
CA PRO A 154 -2.98 -4.14 3.07
C PRO A 154 -4.05 -3.86 4.14
N SER A 155 -4.65 -2.66 4.16
CA SER A 155 -5.70 -2.35 5.14
C SER A 155 -6.91 -3.26 4.99
N SER A 156 -7.29 -3.63 3.77
CA SER A 156 -8.41 -4.56 3.52
C SER A 156 -8.20 -5.91 4.20
N VAL A 157 -6.97 -6.43 4.19
CA VAL A 157 -6.63 -7.71 4.82
C VAL A 157 -6.68 -7.60 6.34
N PHE A 158 -6.24 -6.47 6.92
CA PHE A 158 -6.36 -6.24 8.36
C PHE A 158 -7.82 -6.12 8.79
N ILE A 159 -8.64 -5.39 8.03
CA ILE A 159 -10.08 -5.29 8.26
C ILE A 159 -10.72 -6.67 8.20
N ALA A 160 -10.38 -7.50 7.20
CA ALA A 160 -10.85 -8.88 7.13
C ALA A 160 -10.47 -9.70 8.38
N GLY A 161 -9.27 -9.47 8.93
CA GLY A 161 -8.86 -10.04 10.23
C GLY A 161 -9.75 -9.63 11.39
N ALA A 162 -10.23 -8.37 11.42
CA ALA A 162 -11.15 -7.90 12.45
C ALA A 162 -12.50 -8.63 12.42
N PHE A 163 -12.94 -9.09 11.24
CA PHE A 163 -14.18 -9.87 11.09
C PHE A 163 -13.97 -11.37 11.32
N TYR A 164 -12.79 -11.90 11.01
CA TYR A 164 -12.53 -13.35 10.99
C TYR A 164 -12.16 -13.94 12.35
N TYR A 165 -11.29 -13.27 13.11
CA TYR A 165 -10.73 -13.83 14.35
C TYR A 165 -11.61 -13.78 15.61
N PRO A 166 -12.58 -12.86 15.78
CA PRO A 166 -13.41 -12.84 16.98
C PRO A 166 -14.30 -14.08 17.13
N ASP A 167 -14.24 -14.74 18.29
CA ASP A 167 -15.06 -15.93 18.57
C ASP A 167 -16.57 -15.60 18.71
N LYS A 168 -16.89 -14.38 19.17
CA LYS A 168 -18.28 -13.93 19.39
C LYS A 168 -18.83 -13.27 18.13
N LYS A 169 -19.85 -13.89 17.52
CA LYS A 169 -20.55 -13.40 16.32
C LYS A 169 -21.13 -11.99 16.43
N LEU A 170 -21.45 -11.53 17.65
CA LEU A 170 -21.97 -10.18 17.89
C LEU A 170 -20.96 -9.09 17.54
N PHE A 171 -19.67 -9.34 17.76
CA PHE A 171 -18.65 -8.31 17.59
C PHE A 171 -18.43 -7.96 16.10
N PRO A 172 -18.20 -8.93 15.19
CA PRO A 172 -18.18 -8.67 13.74
C PRO A 172 -19.47 -8.00 13.23
N GLN A 173 -20.64 -8.40 13.76
CA GLN A 173 -21.92 -7.86 13.32
C GLN A 173 -22.08 -6.38 13.69
N ILE A 174 -21.68 -5.97 14.90
CA ILE A 174 -21.70 -4.56 15.32
C ILE A 174 -20.78 -3.72 14.44
N ILE A 175 -19.55 -4.19 14.19
CA ILE A 175 -18.59 -3.48 13.32
C ILE A 175 -19.17 -3.31 11.92
N HIS A 176 -19.78 -4.36 11.36
CA HIS A 176 -20.38 -4.32 10.03
C HIS A 176 -21.47 -3.24 9.93
N TRP A 177 -22.44 -3.26 10.85
CA TRP A 177 -23.53 -2.28 10.85
C TRP A 177 -23.03 -0.85 11.12
N CYS A 178 -22.02 -0.67 11.96
CA CYS A 178 -21.36 0.63 12.15
C CYS A 178 -20.73 1.14 10.84
N MET A 179 -20.00 0.30 10.10
CA MET A 179 -19.41 0.70 8.82
C MET A 179 -20.49 1.06 7.79
N VAL A 180 -21.56 0.27 7.68
CA VAL A 180 -22.69 0.57 6.79
C VAL A 180 -23.35 1.91 7.15
N GLY A 181 -23.59 2.17 8.44
CA GLY A 181 -24.16 3.43 8.91
C GLY A 181 -23.31 4.65 8.53
N ILE A 182 -21.98 4.54 8.67
CA ILE A 182 -21.04 5.60 8.29
C ILE A 182 -21.05 5.83 6.77
N CYS A 183 -21.07 4.76 5.97
CA CYS A 183 -21.16 4.87 4.51
C CYS A 183 -22.44 5.57 4.05
N ILE A 184 -23.59 5.24 4.65
CA ILE A 184 -24.86 5.88 4.34
C ILE A 184 -24.82 7.36 4.74
N ALA A 185 -24.32 7.68 5.94
CA ALA A 185 -24.22 9.07 6.40
C ALA A 185 -23.31 9.92 5.51
N ALA A 186 -22.15 9.38 5.11
CA ALA A 186 -21.24 10.04 4.18
C ALA A 186 -21.89 10.26 2.79
N PHE A 187 -22.64 9.28 2.29
CA PHE A 187 -23.34 9.39 1.00
C PHE A 187 -24.44 10.46 1.04
N VAL A 188 -25.24 10.49 2.09
CA VAL A 188 -26.29 11.51 2.29
C VAL A 188 -25.69 12.92 2.40
N ALA A 189 -24.57 13.05 3.12
CA ALA A 189 -23.89 14.33 3.25
C ALA A 189 -23.34 14.87 1.92
N LEU A 190 -22.74 14.00 1.10
CA LEU A 190 -22.26 14.34 -0.24
C LEU A 190 -23.39 14.85 -1.14
N LEU A 191 -24.57 14.22 -1.06
CA LEU A 191 -25.74 14.64 -1.83
C LEU A 191 -26.24 16.03 -1.40
N ASN A 192 -26.19 16.32 -0.10
CA ASN A 192 -26.60 17.60 0.46
C ASN A 192 -25.66 18.73 0.02
N GLU A 193 -24.34 18.50 0.01
CA GLU A 193 -23.36 19.46 -0.52
C GLU A 193 -23.52 19.73 -2.03
N LYS A 194 -24.00 18.75 -2.81
CA LYS A 194 -24.26 18.89 -4.25
C LYS A 194 -25.66 19.41 -4.59
N GLY A 195 -26.48 19.76 -3.59
CA GLY A 195 -27.82 20.34 -3.80
C GLY A 195 -28.86 19.38 -4.38
N ILE A 196 -28.61 18.07 -4.39
CA ILE A 196 -29.58 17.07 -4.85
C ILE A 196 -30.37 16.61 -3.62
N VAL A 197 -31.34 17.43 -3.22
CA VAL A 197 -32.32 17.09 -2.18
C VAL A 197 -33.32 16.11 -2.81
N PHE A 198 -33.36 14.88 -2.31
CA PHE A 198 -34.53 14.01 -2.51
C PHE A 198 -35.71 14.70 -1.82
N LEU A 199 -36.51 15.44 -2.59
CA LEU A 199 -37.83 15.88 -2.15
C LEU A 199 -38.65 14.63 -1.80
N PRO A 200 -39.49 14.72 -0.74
CA PRO A 200 -40.18 13.58 -0.13
C PRO A 200 -41.07 12.80 -1.11
#